data_AF-A0A1T4PVS6-F1
#
_entry.id   AF-A0A1T4PVS6-F1
#
_cell.length_a   1.000
_cell.length_b   1.000
_cell.length_c   1.000
_cell.angle_alpha   90.00
_cell.angle_beta   90.00
_cell.angle_gamma   90.00
#
_symmetry.space_group_name_H-M   'P 1'
#
loop_
_entity.id
_entity.type
_entity.pdbx_description
1 polymer ?
#
loop_
_entity_poly.entity_id
_entity_poly.type
_entity_poly.pdbx_seq_one_letter_code
_entity_poly.pdbx_strand_id
1 'polypeptide(L)' 'MNLHEIKIQCLINNISMTQLSKKLGFSREWMYLRIRQQHPETINKIKKILSNPLSFDNTSK' A
#
# COMPACT_ATOMS: atom_id res chain seq x y z
N MET A 1 9.08 -7.00 -2.60
CA MET A 1 8.87 -5.58 -2.28
C MET A 1 9.16 -5.39 -0.81
N ASN A 2 10.23 -4.68 -0.47
CA ASN A 2 10.58 -4.39 0.91
C ASN A 2 9.83 -3.15 1.41
N LEU A 3 9.94 -2.85 2.71
CA LEU A 3 9.22 -1.74 3.33
C LEU A 3 9.57 -0.37 2.71
N HIS A 4 10.82 -0.19 2.29
CA HIS A 4 11.28 1.06 1.70
C HIS A 4 10.63 1.29 0.32
N GLU A 5 10.62 0.27 -0.53
CA GLU A 5 9.94 0.30 -1.84
C GLU A 5 8.43 0.57 -1.68
N ILE A 6 7.79 -0.07 -0.70
CA ILE A 6 6.37 0.15 -0.40
C ILE A 6 6.11 1.61 -0.01
N LYS A 7 6.97 2.22 0.82
CA LYS A 7 6.85 3.64 1.18
C LYS A 7 6.99 4.55 -0.04
N ILE A 8 7.98 4.31 -0.90
CA ILE A 8 8.16 5.07 -2.15
C ILE A 8 6.90 4.98 -3.02
N GLN A 9 6.39 3.77 -3.23
CA GLN A 9 5.18 3.54 -4.03
C GLN A 9 3.93 4.18 -3.40
N CYS A 10 3.84 4.19 -2.07
CA CYS A 10 2.78 4.91 -1.36
C CYS A 10 2.83 6.41 -1.66
N LEU A 11 4.03 7.01 -1.64
CA LEU A 11 4.21 8.42 -1.99
C LEU A 11 3.83 8.71 -3.45
N ILE A 12 4.27 7.87 -4.39
CA ILE A 12 3.92 8.00 -5.82
C ILE A 12 2.40 7.94 -6.03
N ASN A 13 1.71 7.06 -5.29
CA ASN A 13 0.26 6.90 -5.37
C ASN A 13 -0.54 7.90 -4.49
N ASN A 14 0.13 8.87 -3.87
CA ASN A 14 -0.46 9.82 -2.92
C ASN A 14 -1.29 9.13 -1.81
N ILE A 15 -0.85 7.96 -1.34
CA ILE A 15 -1.44 7.26 -0.20
C ILE A 15 -0.47 7.22 0.98
N SER A 16 -1.00 7.42 2.18
CA SER A 16 -0.25 7.20 3.41
C SER A 16 -0.18 5.71 3.77
N MET A 17 0.83 5.32 4.55
CA MET A 17 0.91 3.97 5.12
C MET A 17 -0.31 3.62 5.99
N THR A 18 -0.92 4.62 6.64
CA THR A 18 -2.17 4.45 7.39
C THR A 18 -3.33 4.10 6.45
N GLN A 19 -3.48 4.81 5.33
CA GLN A 19 -4.50 4.49 4.32
C GLN A 19 -4.26 3.12 3.69
N LEU A 20 -3.00 2.76 3.39
CA LEU A 20 -2.67 1.43 2.89
C LEU A 20 -3.13 0.33 3.86
N SER A 21 -2.84 0.49 5.17
CA SER A 21 -3.28 -0.49 6.18
C SER A 21 -4.81 -0.61 6.27
N LYS A 22 -5.52 0.52 6.17
CA LYS A 22 -6.99 0.53 6.11
C LYS A 22 -7.53 -0.18 4.88
N LYS A 23 -6.95 0.06 3.69
CA LYS A 23 -7.31 -0.63 2.44
C LYS A 23 -7.06 -2.13 2.50
N LEU A 24 -6.06 -2.56 3.27
CA LEU A 24 -5.76 -3.98 3.49
C LEU A 24 -6.61 -4.64 4.58
N GLY A 25 -7.31 -3.85 5.41
CA GLY A 25 -8.07 -4.34 6.55
C GLY A 25 -7.22 -4.81 7.74
N PHE A 26 -5.99 -4.29 7.88
CA PHE A 26 -5.08 -4.67 8.96
C PHE A 26 -4.67 -3.47 9.81
N SER A 27 -4.23 -3.73 11.04
CA SER A 27 -3.50 -2.72 11.82
C SER A 27 -2.17 -2.40 11.14
N ARG A 28 -1.68 -1.18 11.36
CA ARG A 28 -0.37 -0.76 10.82
C ARG A 28 0.75 -1.69 11.29
N GLU A 29 0.82 -1.99 12.58
CA GLU A 29 1.86 -2.85 13.16
C GLU A 29 1.86 -4.24 12.52
N TRP A 30 0.68 -4.83 12.34
CA TRP A 30 0.55 -6.14 11.71
C TRP A 30 0.99 -6.09 10.24
N MET A 31 0.61 -5.04 9.51
CA MET A 31 1.09 -4.80 8.15
C MET A 31 2.63 -4.71 8.11
N TYR A 32 3.27 -3.93 8.98
CA TYR A 32 4.74 -3.82 9.04
C TYR A 32 5.39 -5.16 9.35
N LEU A 33 4.85 -5.93 10.29
CA LEU A 33 5.36 -7.27 10.63
C LEU A 33 5.34 -8.19 9.40
N ARG A 34 4.23 -8.22 8.66
CA ARG A 34 4.05 -9.09 7.49
C ARG A 34 4.92 -8.66 6.32
N ILE A 35 5.14 -7.36 6.15
CA ILE A 35 6.11 -6.83 5.18
C ILE A 35 7.53 -7.27 5.54
N ARG A 36 7.93 -7.16 6.83
CA ARG A 36 9.26 -7.60 7.30
C ARG A 36 9.47 -9.10 7.12
N GLN A 37 8.42 -9.90 7.36
CA GLN A 37 8.41 -11.35 7.13
C GLN A 37 8.31 -11.74 5.64
N GLN A 38 8.22 -10.78 4.72
CA GLN A 38 8.02 -11.02 3.29
C GLN A 38 6.83 -11.94 2.98
N HIS A 39 5.73 -11.79 3.73
CA HIS A 39 4.58 -12.68 3.56
C HIS A 39 3.97 -12.53 2.16
N PRO A 40 3.95 -13.58 1.34
CA PRO A 40 3.69 -13.48 -0.10
C PRO A 40 2.30 -12.90 -0.40
N GLU A 41 1.26 -13.32 0.33
CA GLU A 41 -0.09 -12.80 0.12
C GLU A 41 -0.21 -11.30 0.44
N THR A 42 0.47 -10.84 1.49
CA THR A 42 0.42 -9.43 1.91
C THR A 42 1.14 -8.57 0.89
N ILE A 43 2.32 -9.00 0.44
CA ILE A 43 3.07 -8.32 -0.61
C ILE A 43 2.27 -8.27 -1.92
N ASN A 44 1.61 -9.35 -2.30
CA ASN A 44 0.78 -9.40 -3.52
C ASN A 44 -0.44 -8.46 -3.42
N LYS A 45 -1.11 -8.39 -2.26
CA LYS A 45 -2.20 -7.43 -2.04
C LYS A 45 -1.70 -5.99 -2.11
N ILE A 46 -0.57 -5.69 -1.46
CA ILE A 46 0.05 -4.36 -1.51
C ILE A 46 0.39 -3.96 -2.94
N LYS A 47 1.00 -4.88 -3.71
CA LYS A 47 1.27 -4.66 -5.13
C LYS A 47 0.00 -4.33 -5.89
N LYS A 48 -1.07 -5.14 -5.76
CA LYS A 48 -2.34 -4.87 -6.45
C LYS A 48 -2.92 -3.49 -6.14
N ILE A 49 -2.83 -3.04 -4.89
CA ILE A 49 -3.30 -1.70 -4.48
C ILE A 49 -2.43 -0.60 -5.08
N LEU A 50 -1.11 -0.80 -5.12
CA LEU A 50 -0.13 0.21 -5.57
C LEU A 50 0.15 0.18 -7.09
N SER A 51 -0.23 -0.90 -7.78
CA SER A 51 -0.06 -1.08 -9.23
C SER A 51 -1.10 -0.34 -10.06
N ASN A 52 -2.08 0.34 -9.45
CA ASN A 52 -3.05 1.16 -10.18
C ASN A 52 -2.85 2.66 -9.90
N PRO A 53 -1.81 3.30 -10.45
CA PRO A 53 -1.52 4.73 -10.27
C PRO A 53 -2.51 5.68 -10.96
N LEU A 54 -3.62 5.17 -11.53
CA LEU A 54 -4.57 5.93 -12.35
C LEU A 54 -6.02 5.77 -11.86
N SER A 55 -6.29 6.28 -10.67
CA SER A 55 -7.62 6.85 -10.38
C SER A 55 -7.40 8.27 -9.86
N PHE A 56 -6.97 9.14 -10.79
CA PHE A 56 -7.23 10.56 -10.67
C PHE A 56 -8.76 10.70 -10.67
N ASP A 57 -9.37 10.76 -9.48
CA ASP A 57 -10.68 11.37 -9.32
C ASP A 57 -10.50 12.88 -9.63
N ASN A 58 -10.52 13.21 -10.91
CA ASN A 58 -10.87 14.55 -11.36
C ASN A 58 -12.37 14.73 -11.12
N THR A 59 -12.77 14.94 -9.87
CA THR A 59 -13.98 15.71 -9.61
C THR A 59 -13.70 17.16 -10.02
N SER A 60 -13.96 17.48 -11.27
CA SER A 60 -14.33 18.83 -11.70
C SER A 60 -15.59 18.68 -12.52
N LYS A 61 -16.70 18.99 -11.87
CA LYS A 61 -18.00 19.21 -12.45
C LYS A 61 -18.17 20.71 -12.65
#